data_AF-A0A2D4P2C3-F1
#
_entry.id   AF-A0A2D4P2C3-F1
#
_cell.length_a   1.000
_cell.length_b   1.000
_cell.length_c   1.000
_cell.angle_alpha   90.00
_cell.angle_beta   90.00
_cell.angle_gamma   90.00
#
_symmetry.space_group_name_H-M   'P 1'
#
loop_
_entity.id
_entity.type
_entity.pdbx_description
1 polymer ?
#
loop_
_entity_poly.entity_id
_entity_poly.type
_entity_poly.pdbx_seq_one_letter_code
_entity_poly.pdbx_strand_id
1 'polypeptide(L)'
;SQPVTETEVIPVSQIFTELVQKQWSSTAAYPNATGYHTKFYNLAPVFSNSLLAPIVGELVVARASPSAIPSEAEETLKPEDKRSELALHRAHLADAWAIRAATATSFFTRSSLRWLRHLKDSIPSSSTRAHQ
;
A
#
# COMPACT_ATOMS: atom_id res chain seq x y z
N SER A 1 36.76 -14.86 -21.39
CA SER A 1 35.54 -14.04 -21.44
C SER A 1 35.02 -13.88 -20.03
N GLN A 2 34.95 -12.66 -19.53
CA GLN A 2 34.55 -12.37 -18.16
C GLN A 2 33.01 -12.41 -18.08
N PRO A 3 32.39 -13.00 -17.05
CA PRO A 3 30.95 -12.99 -16.94
C PRO A 3 30.50 -11.57 -16.60
N VAL A 4 29.75 -10.96 -17.50
CA VAL A 4 29.00 -9.74 -17.17
C VAL A 4 27.88 -10.19 -16.25
N THR A 5 28.03 -9.94 -14.96
CA THR A 5 26.88 -9.88 -14.06
C THR A 5 26.00 -8.75 -14.56
N GLU A 6 25.01 -9.10 -15.39
CA GLU A 6 23.90 -8.21 -15.71
C GLU A 6 23.20 -7.91 -14.40
N THR A 7 23.47 -6.74 -13.84
CA THR A 7 22.75 -6.25 -12.67
C THR A 7 21.31 -6.02 -13.13
N GLU A 8 20.36 -6.85 -12.68
CA GLU A 8 18.92 -6.67 -12.92
C GLU A 8 18.40 -5.42 -12.19
N VAL A 9 18.79 -4.24 -12.67
CA VAL A 9 18.31 -2.96 -12.15
C VAL A 9 17.05 -2.61 -12.91
N ILE A 10 15.91 -2.57 -12.20
CA ILE A 10 14.66 -2.10 -12.76
C ILE A 10 14.78 -0.60 -13.03
N PRO A 11 14.61 -0.12 -14.28
CA PRO A 11 14.65 1.30 -14.57
C PRO A 11 13.48 2.01 -13.87
N VAL A 12 13.77 3.11 -13.18
CA VAL A 12 12.78 3.92 -12.45
C VAL A 12 12.66 5.28 -13.12
N SER A 13 11.43 5.71 -13.41
CA SER A 13 11.18 7.05 -13.93
C SER A 13 11.56 8.13 -12.91
N GLN A 14 12.20 9.20 -13.38
CA GLN A 14 12.63 10.33 -12.55
C GLN A 14 11.47 11.00 -11.79
N ILE A 15 10.24 10.92 -12.34
CA ILE A 15 9.01 11.41 -11.71
C ILE A 15 8.80 10.78 -10.33
N PHE A 16 9.13 9.50 -10.15
CA PHE A 16 8.99 8.83 -8.84
C PHE A 16 9.99 9.37 -7.83
N THR A 17 11.23 9.62 -8.25
CA THR A 17 12.26 10.22 -7.39
C THR A 17 11.84 11.60 -6.92
N GLU A 18 11.32 12.44 -7.83
CA GLU A 18 10.81 13.78 -7.50
C GLU A 18 9.64 13.71 -6.52
N LEU A 19 8.72 12.77 -6.72
CA LEU A 19 7.57 12.58 -5.84
C LEU A 19 7.99 12.16 -4.43
N VAL A 20 8.97 11.26 -4.31
CA VAL A 20 9.56 10.88 -3.02
C VAL A 20 10.20 12.10 -2.37
N GLN A 21 11.07 12.84 -3.06
CA GLN A 21 11.71 14.02 -2.47
C GLN A 21 10.71 15.07 -2.00
N LYS A 22 9.63 15.30 -2.76
CA LYS A 22 8.54 16.19 -2.37
C LYS A 22 7.80 15.72 -1.12
N GLN A 23 7.63 14.41 -0.96
CA GLN A 23 7.00 13.84 0.24
C GLN A 23 7.90 14.00 1.47
N TRP A 24 9.21 13.83 1.31
CA TRP A 24 10.18 13.96 2.40
C TRP A 24 10.38 15.42 2.85
N SER A 25 10.22 16.39 1.94
CA SER A 25 10.26 17.81 2.29
C SER A 25 9.01 18.32 3.03
N SER A 26 7.93 17.52 3.06
CA SER A 26 6.68 17.85 3.75
C SER A 26 6.18 16.69 4.61
N THR A 27 6.97 16.30 5.61
CA THR A 27 6.68 15.18 6.52
C THR A 27 5.35 15.33 7.28
N ALA A 28 4.86 16.57 7.43
CA ALA A 28 3.59 16.86 8.11
C ALA A 28 2.36 16.69 7.19
N ALA A 29 2.52 16.86 5.87
CA ALA A 29 1.47 16.69 4.89
C ALA A 29 1.51 15.27 4.33
N TYR A 30 1.22 14.29 5.18
CA TYR A 30 0.87 12.98 4.65
C TYR A 30 -0.35 13.20 3.75
N PRO A 31 -0.31 12.81 2.46
CA PRO A 31 -1.46 12.98 1.61
C PRO A 31 -2.61 12.24 2.27
N ASN A 32 -3.63 13.00 2.69
CA ASN A 32 -4.83 12.41 3.23
C ASN A 32 -5.30 11.43 2.17
N ALA A 33 -5.32 10.14 2.52
CA ALA A 33 -5.68 9.04 1.66
C ALA A 33 -6.90 9.45 0.85
N THR A 34 -6.66 9.95 -0.36
CA THR A 34 -7.70 10.60 -1.13
C THR A 34 -8.76 9.52 -1.33
N GLY A 35 -10.04 9.87 -1.25
CA GLY A 35 -11.16 8.90 -1.27
C GLY A 35 -11.23 8.02 -2.53
N TYR A 36 -10.21 8.06 -3.38
CA TYR A 36 -10.03 7.24 -4.57
C TYR A 36 -9.43 5.84 -4.29
N HIS A 37 -9.04 5.49 -3.05
CA HIS A 37 -8.54 4.14 -2.77
C HIS A 37 -9.56 3.03 -3.07
N THR A 38 -10.86 3.31 -2.90
CA THR A 38 -11.95 2.41 -3.33
C THR A 38 -12.13 2.40 -4.84
N LYS A 39 -11.74 3.47 -5.54
CA LYS A 39 -11.85 3.58 -7.01
C LYS A 39 -10.70 2.90 -7.76
N PHE A 40 -9.48 2.91 -7.20
CA PHE A 40 -8.28 2.40 -7.88
C PHE A 40 -8.01 0.92 -7.59
N TYR A 41 -8.51 0.38 -6.49
CA TYR A 41 -8.23 -0.99 -6.07
C TYR A 41 -9.52 -1.78 -5.86
N ASN A 42 -9.99 -2.44 -6.93
CA ASN A 42 -11.14 -3.36 -6.90
C ASN A 42 -10.76 -4.70 -6.26
N LEU A 43 -10.36 -4.68 -4.99
CA LEU A 43 -9.99 -5.87 -4.23
C LEU A 43 -11.22 -6.52 -3.60
N ALA A 44 -11.12 -7.84 -3.37
CA ALA A 44 -12.17 -8.59 -2.70
C ALA A 44 -12.55 -7.93 -1.37
N PRO A 45 -13.84 -7.71 -1.07
CA PRO A 45 -14.28 -6.96 0.10
C PRO A 45 -13.71 -7.47 1.43
N VAL A 46 -13.61 -8.80 1.58
CA VAL A 46 -13.02 -9.45 2.77
C VAL A 46 -11.57 -9.01 3.01
N PHE A 47 -10.76 -9.01 1.95
CA PHE A 47 -9.36 -8.58 2.03
C PHE A 47 -9.25 -7.06 2.24
N SER A 48 -10.07 -6.27 1.53
CA SER A 48 -10.12 -4.82 1.70
C SER A 48 -10.44 -4.40 3.13
N ASN A 49 -11.35 -5.11 3.78
CA ASN A 49 -11.76 -4.88 5.17
C ASN A 49 -10.65 -5.24 6.17
N SER A 50 -9.88 -6.30 5.92
CA SER A 50 -8.73 -6.65 6.78
C SER A 50 -7.60 -5.61 6.77
N LEU A 51 -7.57 -4.74 5.76
CA LEU A 51 -6.57 -3.67 5.64
C LEU A 51 -7.00 -2.35 6.27
N LEU A 52 -8.23 -2.25 6.80
CA LEU A 52 -8.65 -1.07 7.53
C LEU A 52 -7.83 -0.96 8.83
N ALA A 53 -7.49 0.27 9.21
CA ALA A 53 -6.91 0.52 10.52
C ALA A 53 -7.90 0.03 11.60
N PRO A 54 -7.46 -0.78 12.58
CA PRO A 54 -8.31 -1.10 13.71
C PRO A 54 -8.76 0.21 14.36
N ILE A 55 -10.07 0.44 14.41
CA ILE A 55 -10.62 1.57 15.16
C ILE A 55 -10.43 1.22 16.63
N VAL A 56 -9.34 1.68 17.23
CA VAL A 56 -9.13 1.62 18.68
C VAL A 56 -9.99 2.70 19.33
N GLY A 57 -11.32 2.60 19.14
CA GLY A 57 -12.26 3.62 19.59
C GLY A 57 -13.16 3.17 20.72
N GLU A 58 -13.48 1.87 20.83
CA GLU A 58 -14.65 1.48 21.65
C GLU A 58 -14.41 0.27 22.55
N LEU A 59 -13.58 -0.70 22.14
CA LEU A 59 -13.47 -1.98 22.84
C LEU A 59 -12.21 -2.17 23.70
N VAL A 60 -11.17 -1.36 23.47
CA VAL A 60 -9.94 -1.39 24.30
C VAL A 60 -10.06 -0.47 25.52
N VAL A 61 -10.75 0.67 25.38
CA VAL A 61 -11.08 1.58 26.49
C VAL A 61 -11.86 0.84 27.58
N ALA A 62 -12.77 -0.06 27.21
CA ALA A 62 -13.58 -0.84 28.15
C ALA A 62 -12.79 -1.92 28.93
N ARG A 63 -11.64 -2.38 28.43
CA ARG A 63 -10.87 -3.49 29.02
C ARG A 63 -9.61 -3.04 29.76
N ALA A 64 -9.14 -1.82 29.50
CA ALA A 64 -7.97 -1.27 30.17
C ALA A 64 -8.29 -0.59 31.51
N SER A 65 -9.57 -0.34 31.85
CA SER A 65 -9.95 0.29 33.13
C SER A 65 -9.58 -0.59 34.33
N PRO A 66 -8.56 -0.25 35.14
CA PRO A 66 -8.51 -0.71 36.51
C PRO A 66 -9.56 0.08 37.27
N SER A 67 -10.38 -0.59 38.07
CA SER A 67 -11.27 0.04 39.03
C SER A 67 -10.46 0.92 39.98
N ALA A 68 -10.36 2.22 39.70
CA ALA A 68 -9.88 3.25 40.61
C ALA A 68 -10.51 4.60 40.21
N ILE A 69 -10.88 5.35 41.23
CA ILE A 69 -11.75 6.51 41.25
C ILE A 69 -11.25 7.63 40.31
N PRO A 70 -12.12 8.31 39.55
CA PRO A 70 -11.71 9.28 38.53
C PRO A 70 -11.20 10.57 39.19
N SER A 71 -9.92 10.88 38.98
CA SER A 71 -9.45 12.26 39.01
C SER A 71 -9.38 12.75 37.57
N GLU A 72 -10.16 13.79 37.27
CA GLU A 72 -10.45 14.40 35.97
C GLU A 72 -9.20 14.87 35.16
N ALA A 73 -8.00 14.64 35.67
CA ALA A 73 -6.72 15.00 35.05
C ALA A 73 -5.98 13.82 34.37
N GLU A 74 -6.42 12.56 34.54
CA GLU A 74 -5.64 11.37 34.14
C GLU A 74 -6.15 10.66 32.87
N GLU A 75 -7.28 11.09 32.30
CA GLU A 75 -7.92 10.42 31.14
C GLU A 75 -7.44 10.94 29.78
N THR A 76 -6.47 11.85 29.76
CA THR A 76 -5.86 12.34 28.51
C THR A 76 -4.48 11.75 28.33
N LEU A 77 -4.33 10.89 27.31
CA LEU A 77 -3.03 10.42 26.82
C LEU A 77 -2.05 11.59 26.76
N LYS A 78 -0.81 11.35 27.20
CA LYS A 78 0.25 12.36 27.14
C LYS A 78 0.38 12.83 25.69
N PRO A 79 0.75 14.10 25.45
CA PRO A 79 0.88 14.62 24.09
C PRO A 79 1.84 13.79 23.21
N GLU A 80 2.83 13.15 23.82
CA GLU A 80 3.75 12.21 23.16
C GLU A 80 3.04 10.91 22.75
N ASP A 81 2.23 10.33 23.63
CA ASP A 81 1.46 9.11 23.36
C ASP A 81 0.47 9.34 22.20
N LYS A 82 -0.26 10.47 22.23
CA LYS A 82 -1.16 10.87 21.13
C LYS A 82 -0.43 11.01 19.79
N ARG A 83 0.79 11.59 19.82
CA ARG A 83 1.62 11.74 18.62
C ARG A 83 2.09 10.38 18.09
N SER A 84 2.45 9.47 18.99
CA SER A 84 2.89 8.11 18.64
C SER A 84 1.75 7.27 18.06
N GLU A 85 0.55 7.35 18.65
CA GLU A 85 -0.66 6.69 18.15
C GLU A 85 -1.02 7.18 16.74
N LEU A 86 -1.00 8.51 16.53
CA LEU A 86 -1.24 9.10 15.22
C LEU A 86 -0.19 8.66 14.19
N ALA A 87 1.08 8.54 14.59
CA ALA A 87 2.14 8.05 13.71
C ALA A 87 1.93 6.59 13.32
N LEU A 88 1.57 5.73 14.28
CA LEU A 88 1.24 4.32 14.04
C LEU A 88 0.03 4.16 13.11
N HIS A 89 -1.03 4.94 13.35
CA HIS A 89 -2.22 4.91 12.50
C HIS A 89 -1.89 5.31 11.05
N ARG A 90 -1.04 6.34 10.86
CA ARG A 90 -0.58 6.76 9.52
C ARG A 90 0.30 5.69 8.86
N ALA A 91 1.19 5.04 9.61
CA ALA A 91 2.02 3.95 9.10
C ALA A 91 1.16 2.77 8.63
N HIS A 92 0.17 2.35 9.43
CA HIS A 92 -0.76 1.29 9.04
C HIS A 92 -1.52 1.61 7.75
N LEU A 93 -1.99 2.85 7.61
CA LEU A 93 -2.63 3.29 6.37
C LEU A 93 -1.65 3.23 5.19
N ALA A 94 -0.39 3.64 5.37
CA ALA A 94 0.64 3.56 4.34
C ALA A 94 0.85 2.11 3.86
N ASP A 95 1.00 1.19 4.80
CA ASP A 95 1.24 -0.22 4.53
C ASP A 95 0.03 -0.85 3.85
N ALA A 96 -1.18 -0.54 4.31
CA ALA A 96 -2.42 -0.95 3.66
C ALA A 96 -2.47 -0.50 2.19
N TRP A 97 -2.06 0.74 1.89
CA TRP A 97 -1.99 1.23 0.51
C TRP A 97 -0.95 0.49 -0.33
N ALA A 98 0.24 0.23 0.23
CA ALA A 98 1.28 -0.54 -0.45
C ALA A 98 0.81 -1.97 -0.77
N ILE A 99 0.13 -2.63 0.17
CA ILE A 99 -0.43 -3.98 -0.02
C ILE A 99 -1.50 -3.97 -1.12
N ARG A 100 -2.39 -2.97 -1.14
CA ARG A 100 -3.43 -2.84 -2.17
C ARG A 100 -2.80 -2.69 -3.56
N ALA A 101 -1.82 -1.80 -3.69
CA ALA A 101 -1.08 -1.57 -4.94
C ALA A 101 -0.36 -2.83 -5.41
N ALA A 102 0.38 -3.50 -4.52
CA ALA A 102 1.09 -4.73 -4.84
C ALA A 102 0.13 -5.85 -5.31
N THR A 103 -1.02 -5.98 -4.64
CA THR A 103 -2.03 -6.99 -4.99
C THR A 103 -2.61 -6.73 -6.38
N ALA A 104 -2.98 -5.48 -6.68
CA ALA A 104 -3.51 -5.09 -7.99
C ALA A 104 -2.48 -5.28 -9.11
N THR A 105 -1.24 -4.85 -8.90
CA THR A 105 -0.13 -5.05 -9.84
C THR A 105 0.10 -6.54 -10.09
N SER A 106 0.11 -7.36 -9.05
CA SER A 106 0.28 -8.82 -9.15
C SER A 106 -0.82 -9.46 -10.01
N PHE A 107 -2.07 -9.06 -9.81
CA PHE A 107 -3.20 -9.51 -10.64
C PHE A 107 -3.04 -9.07 -12.10
N PHE A 108 -2.70 -7.80 -12.34
CA PHE A 108 -2.53 -7.27 -13.69
C PHE A 108 -1.38 -7.98 -14.43
N THR A 109 -0.21 -8.10 -13.81
CA THR A 109 0.96 -8.78 -14.41
C THR A 109 0.63 -10.23 -14.78
N ARG A 110 0.00 -11.01 -13.88
CA ARG A 110 -0.39 -12.39 -14.19
C ARG A 110 -1.40 -12.47 -15.34
N SER A 111 -2.39 -11.57 -15.35
CA SER A 111 -3.44 -11.52 -16.38
C SER A 111 -2.86 -11.14 -17.74
N SER A 112 -2.01 -10.12 -17.80
CA SER A 112 -1.30 -9.68 -19.00
C SER A 112 -0.38 -10.78 -19.54
N LEU A 113 0.38 -11.48 -18.71
CA LEU A 113 1.21 -12.61 -19.14
C LEU A 113 0.39 -13.80 -19.66
N ARG A 114 -0.79 -14.07 -19.07
CA ARG A 114 -1.70 -15.10 -19.58
C ARG A 114 -2.28 -14.70 -20.94
N TRP A 115 -2.67 -13.43 -21.08
CA TRP A 115 -3.19 -12.89 -22.33
C TRP A 115 -2.14 -12.90 -23.45
N LEU A 116 -0.91 -12.48 -23.16
CA LEU A 116 0.20 -12.51 -24.13
C LEU A 116 0.53 -13.94 -24.61
N ARG A 117 0.52 -14.92 -23.70
CA ARG A 117 0.70 -16.33 -24.08
C ARG A 117 -0.43 -16.81 -24.99
N HIS A 118 -1.67 -16.50 -24.63
CA HIS A 118 -2.83 -16.86 -25.45
C HIS A 118 -2.77 -16.23 -26.85
N LEU A 119 -2.40 -14.94 -26.93
CA LEU A 119 -2.20 -14.27 -28.21
C LEU A 119 -1.13 -14.97 -29.03
N LYS A 120 0.03 -15.25 -28.45
CA LYS A 120 1.13 -15.94 -29.12
C LYS A 120 0.68 -17.29 -29.70
N ASP A 121 -0.07 -18.08 -28.93
CA ASP A 121 -0.55 -19.40 -29.37
C ASP A 121 -1.65 -19.30 -30.45
N SER A 122 -2.33 -18.15 -30.56
CA SER A 122 -3.41 -17.91 -31.53
C SER A 122 -2.93 -17.32 -32.86
N ILE A 123 -1.67 -16.90 -32.95
CA ILE A 123 -1.10 -16.36 -34.20
C ILE A 123 -0.84 -17.52 -35.17
N PRO A 124 -1.41 -17.50 -36.39
CA PRO A 124 -1.14 -18.55 -37.38
C PRO A 124 0.34 -18.61 -37.75
N SER A 125 0.88 -19.83 -37.91
CA SER A 125 2.29 -20.07 -38.29
C SER A 125 2.67 -19.50 -39.66
N SER A 126 1.69 -19.14 -40.49
CA SER A 126 1.90 -18.43 -41.76
C SER A 126 2.27 -16.95 -41.59
N SER A 127 2.11 -16.37 -40.39
CA SER A 127 2.43 -14.98 -40.10
C SER A 127 3.89 -14.84 -39.65
N THR A 128 4.83 -14.88 -40.60
CA THR A 128 6.28 -14.78 -40.35
C THR A 128 6.69 -13.49 -39.64
N ARG A 129 5.97 -12.37 -39.90
CA ARG A 129 6.21 -11.07 -39.26
C ARG A 129 5.83 -11.03 -37.77
N ALA A 130 4.90 -11.86 -37.33
CA ALA A 130 4.44 -11.88 -35.94
C ALA A 130 5.27 -12.82 -35.05
N HIS A 131 6.21 -13.56 -35.64
CA HIS A 131 7.11 -14.51 -34.98
C HIS A 131 8.60 -14.05 -34.98
N GLN A 132 8.91 -12.93 -35.63
CA GLN A 132 10.20 -12.22 -35.52
C GLN A 132 10.18 -11.27 -34.32
#